data_AF-A0A0D7DWS7-F1
#
_entry.id   AF-A0A0D7DWS7-F1
#
_cell.length_a   1.000
_cell.length_b   1.000
_cell.length_c   1.000
_cell.angle_alpha   90.00
_cell.angle_beta   90.00
_cell.angle_gamma   90.00
#
_symmetry.space_group_name_H-M   'P 1'
#
loop_
_entity.id
_entity.type
_entity.pdbx_description
1 polymer ?
#
loop_
_entity_poly.entity_id
_entity_poly.type
_entity_poly.pdbx_seq_one_letter_code
_entity_poly.pdbx_strand_id
1 'polypeptide(L)'
;MSLSYQDPSMPHDQAVQFLSTNDSKLIVSALISIGLNEADWSWAQNICIEHLNSSNESIASAAISALGHIARRHEKLDLEIAAKALKKAQLKHPSLAGNIADTLDDIEMFVSTN
;
A
#
# COMPACT_ATOMS: atom_id res chain seq x y z
N MET A 1 -23.56 -9.56 5.19
CA MET A 1 -22.12 -9.89 5.19
C MET A 1 -21.65 -9.93 6.63
N SER A 2 -21.00 -10.99 7.07
CA SER A 2 -20.31 -11.00 8.36
C SER A 2 -18.91 -10.40 8.17
N LEU A 3 -18.59 -9.36 8.94
CA LEU A 3 -17.24 -8.82 8.99
C LEU A 3 -16.41 -9.68 9.94
N SER A 4 -15.26 -10.16 9.49
CA SER A 4 -14.30 -10.87 10.31
C SER A 4 -12.99 -10.09 10.37
N TYR A 5 -12.51 -9.80 11.58
CA TYR A 5 -11.17 -9.25 11.76
C TYR A 5 -10.12 -10.32 11.42
N GLN A 6 -9.07 -9.91 10.72
CA GLN A 6 -7.88 -10.71 10.47
C GLN A 6 -6.69 -9.91 10.95
N ASP A 7 -5.84 -10.51 11.79
CA ASP A 7 -4.57 -9.89 12.16
C ASP A 7 -3.68 -9.82 10.90
N PRO A 8 -3.31 -8.62 10.45
CA PRO A 8 -2.49 -8.47 9.26
C PRO A 8 -1.00 -8.72 9.54
N SER A 9 -0.58 -9.00 10.78
CA SER A 9 0.83 -9.18 11.11
C SER A 9 1.41 -10.46 10.53
N MET A 10 2.54 -10.31 9.84
CA MET A 10 3.25 -11.40 9.17
C MET A 10 4.76 -11.09 9.15
N PRO A 11 5.64 -12.10 9.38
CA PRO A 11 7.08 -11.93 9.22
C PRO A 11 7.48 -11.50 7.81
N HIS A 12 8.56 -10.72 7.71
CA HIS A 12 9.12 -10.23 6.45
C HIS A 12 9.23 -11.30 5.35
N ASP A 13 9.93 -12.40 5.64
CA ASP A 13 10.17 -13.48 4.67
C ASP A 13 8.87 -14.10 4.15
N GLN A 14 7.85 -14.19 5.01
CA GLN A 14 6.55 -14.72 4.62
C GLN A 14 5.78 -13.72 3.75
N ALA A 15 5.85 -12.42 4.04
CA ALA A 15 5.26 -11.38 3.19
C ALA A 15 5.91 -11.40 1.80
N VAL A 16 7.24 -11.48 1.72
CA VAL A 16 7.99 -11.61 0.47
C VAL A 16 7.60 -12.86 -0.31
N GLN A 17 7.43 -14.00 0.38
CA GLN A 17 6.95 -15.23 -0.24
C GLN A 17 5.55 -15.04 -0.86
N PHE A 18 4.65 -14.35 -0.16
CA PHE A 18 3.27 -14.14 -0.60
C PHE A 18 3.18 -13.22 -1.83
N LEU A 19 4.04 -12.19 -1.91
CA LEU A 19 4.16 -11.33 -3.09
C LEU A 19 4.57 -12.10 -4.36
N SER A 20 5.32 -13.19 -4.20
CA SER A 20 5.79 -14.02 -5.31
C SER A 20 4.77 -15.05 -5.82
N THR A 21 3.58 -15.08 -5.24
CA THR A 21 2.50 -16.01 -5.64
C THR A 21 1.65 -15.43 -6.77
N ASN A 22 0.79 -16.26 -7.35
CA ASN A 22 -0.28 -15.80 -8.25
C ASN A 22 -1.63 -15.65 -7.53
N ASP A 23 -1.68 -15.79 -6.20
CA ASP A 23 -2.90 -15.66 -5.43
C ASP A 23 -3.07 -14.22 -4.96
N SER A 24 -4.03 -13.51 -5.56
CA SER A 24 -4.31 -12.12 -5.23
C SER A 24 -4.66 -11.90 -3.75
N LYS A 25 -5.24 -12.89 -3.07
CA LYS A 25 -5.55 -12.75 -1.64
C LYS A 25 -4.28 -12.76 -0.80
N LEU A 26 -3.33 -13.62 -1.12
CA LEU A 26 -2.04 -13.67 -0.42
C LEU A 26 -1.24 -12.40 -0.67
N ILE A 27 -1.22 -11.90 -1.90
CA ILE A 27 -0.56 -10.64 -2.25
C ILE A 27 -1.20 -9.47 -1.48
N VAL A 28 -2.54 -9.40 -1.43
CA VAL A 28 -3.25 -8.37 -0.65
C VAL A 28 -2.87 -8.44 0.83
N SER A 29 -2.91 -9.62 1.45
CA SER A 29 -2.50 -9.79 2.85
C SER A 29 -1.05 -9.37 3.09
N ALA A 30 -0.15 -9.67 2.15
CA ALA A 30 1.25 -9.27 2.23
C ALA A 30 1.41 -7.74 2.18
N LEU A 31 0.75 -7.05 1.25
CA LEU A 31 0.83 -5.60 1.11
C LEU A 31 0.32 -4.88 2.36
N ILE A 32 -0.81 -5.34 2.93
CA ILE A 32 -1.34 -4.78 4.18
C ILE A 32 -0.38 -5.04 5.34
N SER A 33 0.19 -6.25 5.45
CA SER A 33 1.23 -6.52 6.45
C SER A 33 2.44 -5.61 6.30
N ILE A 34 2.91 -5.41 5.06
CA ILE A 34 4.09 -4.59 4.76
C ILE A 34 3.87 -3.15 5.24
N GLY A 35 2.73 -2.54 4.90
CA GLY A 35 2.42 -1.19 5.35
C GLY A 35 2.34 -1.07 6.89
N LEU A 36 1.79 -2.09 7.55
CA LEU A 36 1.53 -2.07 9.00
C LEU A 36 2.69 -2.56 9.88
N ASN A 37 3.66 -3.31 9.34
CA ASN A 37 4.69 -3.97 10.16
C ASN A 37 6.13 -3.61 9.77
N GLU A 38 6.41 -3.34 8.50
CA GLU A 38 7.80 -3.21 8.04
C GLU A 38 8.51 -2.00 8.62
N ALA A 39 9.77 -2.20 8.97
CA ALA A 39 10.63 -1.17 9.59
C ALA A 39 11.35 -0.33 8.53
N ASP A 40 11.71 -0.93 7.39
CA ASP A 40 12.31 -0.21 6.27
C ASP A 40 11.20 0.42 5.41
N TRP A 41 10.91 1.70 5.71
CA TRP A 41 9.88 2.47 4.98
C TRP A 41 10.19 2.59 3.49
N SER A 42 11.47 2.65 3.10
CA SER A 42 11.87 2.85 1.71
C SER A 42 11.64 1.58 0.90
N TRP A 43 12.03 0.43 1.46
CA TRP A 43 11.71 -0.87 0.89
C TRP A 43 10.20 -1.09 0.78
N ALA A 44 9.45 -0.84 1.87
CA ALA A 44 8.00 -1.03 1.90
C ALA A 44 7.29 -0.15 0.86
N GLN A 45 7.71 1.12 0.71
CA GLN A 45 7.17 2.03 -0.30
C GLN A 45 7.43 1.50 -1.72
N ASN A 46 8.65 1.06 -2.01
CA ASN A 46 9.01 0.59 -3.35
C ASN A 46 8.19 -0.64 -3.76
N ILE A 47 7.97 -1.58 -2.82
CA ILE A 47 7.08 -2.72 -3.03
C ILE A 47 5.65 -2.27 -3.33
N CYS A 48 5.11 -1.31 -2.56
CA CYS A 48 3.75 -0.82 -2.80
C CYS A 48 3.64 -0.14 -4.18
N ILE A 49 4.62 0.68 -4.57
CA ILE A 49 4.65 1.34 -5.88
C ILE A 49 4.65 0.33 -7.02
N GLU A 50 5.41 -0.76 -6.92
CA GLU A 50 5.41 -1.82 -7.92
C GLU A 50 4.00 -2.41 -8.11
N HIS A 51 3.29 -2.63 -7.01
CA HIS A 51 1.97 -3.26 -7.00
C HIS A 51 0.82 -2.30 -7.35
N LEU A 52 1.02 -0.98 -7.28
CA LEU A 52 0.05 0.01 -7.77
C LEU A 52 -0.29 -0.15 -9.26
N ASN A 53 0.66 -0.67 -10.05
CA ASN A 53 0.45 -0.89 -11.47
C ASN A 53 -0.22 -2.25 -11.78
N SER A 54 -0.62 -3.02 -10.76
CA SER A 54 -1.33 -4.29 -10.97
C SER A 54 -2.62 -4.09 -11.76
N SER A 55 -2.96 -5.06 -12.61
CA SER A 55 -4.27 -5.08 -13.28
C SER A 55 -5.39 -5.62 -12.37
N ASN A 56 -5.03 -6.21 -11.23
CA ASN A 56 -5.99 -6.63 -10.22
C ASN A 56 -6.29 -5.45 -9.28
N GLU A 57 -7.53 -4.97 -9.29
CA GLU A 57 -7.98 -3.82 -8.51
C GLU A 57 -7.78 -4.02 -7.00
N SER A 58 -7.98 -5.25 -6.47
CA SER A 58 -7.78 -5.52 -5.05
C SER A 58 -6.31 -5.40 -4.63
N ILE A 59 -5.38 -5.82 -5.48
CA ILE A 59 -3.93 -5.66 -5.24
C ILE A 59 -3.56 -4.18 -5.27
N ALA A 60 -4.04 -3.43 -6.26
CA ALA A 60 -3.79 -2.00 -6.35
C ALA A 60 -4.38 -1.25 -5.14
N SER A 61 -5.61 -1.57 -4.74
CA SER A 61 -6.27 -1.03 -3.56
C SER A 61 -5.47 -1.29 -2.27
N ALA A 62 -4.97 -2.51 -2.08
CA ALA A 62 -4.13 -2.84 -0.93
C ALA A 62 -2.80 -2.08 -0.92
N ALA A 63 -2.15 -1.92 -2.07
CA ALA A 63 -0.94 -1.12 -2.20
C ALA A 63 -1.18 0.37 -1.89
N ILE A 64 -2.33 0.92 -2.30
CA ILE A 64 -2.74 2.29 -1.95
C ILE A 64 -2.87 2.44 -0.44
N SER A 65 -3.66 1.58 0.23
CA SER A 65 -3.83 1.62 1.68
C SER A 65 -2.52 1.42 2.44
N ALA A 66 -1.65 0.53 1.96
CA ALA A 66 -0.34 0.31 2.56
C ALA A 66 0.56 1.56 2.53
N LEU A 67 0.52 2.37 1.46
CA LEU A 67 1.23 3.66 1.43
C LEU A 67 0.73 4.63 2.51
N GLY A 68 -0.58 4.69 2.75
CA GLY A 68 -1.15 5.47 3.85
C GLY A 68 -0.63 4.99 5.21
N HIS A 69 -0.59 3.68 5.43
CA HIS A 69 -0.02 3.10 6.66
C HIS A 69 1.46 3.43 6.84
N ILE A 70 2.26 3.39 5.77
CA ILE A 70 3.68 3.78 5.81
C ILE A 70 3.81 5.25 6.19
N ALA A 71 3.03 6.14 5.56
CA ALA A 71 3.01 7.56 5.87
C ALA A 71 2.71 7.80 7.35
N ARG A 72 1.68 7.15 7.90
CA ARG A 72 1.28 7.26 9.31
C ARG A 72 2.33 6.76 10.30
N ARG A 73 2.99 5.65 9.98
CA ARG A 73 3.92 4.98 10.91
C ARG A 73 5.31 5.57 10.90
N HIS A 74 5.77 5.97 9.72
CA HIS A 74 7.15 6.40 9.51
C HIS A 74 7.29 7.91 9.34
N GLU A 75 6.17 8.62 9.13
CA GLU A 75 6.13 10.07 8.86
C GLU A 75 7.02 10.47 7.67
N LYS A 76 7.28 9.50 6.78
CA LYS A 76 8.23 9.59 5.68
C LYS A 76 7.76 8.77 4.48
N LEU A 77 7.84 9.41 3.32
CA LEU A 77 7.75 8.81 2.00
C LEU A 77 8.56 9.68 1.03
N ASP A 78 8.99 9.09 -0.08
CA ASP A 78 9.33 9.86 -1.28
C ASP A 78 8.02 10.34 -1.93
N LEU A 79 7.64 11.57 -1.59
CA LEU A 79 6.37 12.17 -2.00
C LEU A 79 6.25 12.30 -3.53
N GLU A 80 7.35 12.60 -4.22
CA GLU A 80 7.33 12.80 -5.66
C GLU A 80 7.03 11.48 -6.37
N ILE A 81 7.71 10.40 -5.95
CA ILE A 81 7.49 9.07 -6.53
C ILE A 81 6.08 8.56 -6.16
N ALA A 82 5.68 8.69 -4.89
CA ALA A 82 4.37 8.24 -4.42
C ALA A 82 3.22 8.95 -5.16
N ALA A 83 3.25 10.28 -5.27
CA ALA A 83 2.22 11.05 -5.96
C ALA A 83 2.12 10.70 -7.44
N LYS A 84 3.26 10.52 -8.14
CA LYS A 84 3.28 10.09 -9.54
C LYS A 84 2.68 8.69 -9.70
N ALA A 85 2.99 7.77 -8.79
CA ALA A 85 2.47 6.41 -8.84
C ALA A 85 0.96 6.35 -8.55
N LEU A 86 0.48 7.07 -7.54
CA LEU A 86 -0.95 7.18 -7.22
C LEU A 86 -1.75 7.79 -8.37
N LYS A 87 -1.23 8.83 -9.03
CA LYS A 87 -1.87 9.41 -10.22
C LYS A 87 -2.00 8.40 -11.36
N LYS A 88 -0.97 7.58 -11.60
CA LYS A 88 -1.04 6.50 -12.60
C LYS A 88 -2.05 5.43 -12.21
N ALA A 89 -2.11 5.04 -10.94
CA ALA A 89 -3.09 4.09 -10.43
C ALA A 89 -4.52 4.61 -10.61
N GLN A 90 -4.77 5.90 -10.35
CA GLN A 90 -6.09 6.53 -10.54
C GLN A 90 -6.57 6.46 -11.99
N LEU A 91 -5.67 6.67 -12.96
CA LEU A 91 -6.01 6.56 -14.39
C LEU A 91 -6.36 5.12 -14.79
N LYS A 92 -5.69 4.14 -14.17
CA LYS A 92 -5.91 2.71 -14.46
C LYS A 92 -7.15 2.16 -13.76
N HIS A 93 -7.40 2.60 -12.53
CA HIS A 93 -8.49 2.15 -11.66
C HIS A 93 -9.31 3.34 -11.16
N PRO A 94 -10.17 3.95 -12.00
CA PRO A 94 -10.98 5.11 -11.60
C PRO A 94 -11.90 4.85 -10.40
N SER A 95 -12.29 3.59 -10.18
CA SER A 95 -13.06 3.11 -9.02
C SER A 95 -12.35 3.34 -7.69
N LEU A 96 -11.01 3.38 -7.68
CA LEU A 96 -10.20 3.57 -6.48
C LEU A 96 -9.95 5.04 -6.12
N ALA A 97 -10.61 5.99 -6.78
CA ALA A 97 -10.41 7.42 -6.53
C ALA A 97 -10.63 7.81 -5.06
N GLY A 98 -11.60 7.19 -4.37
CA GLY A 98 -11.83 7.39 -2.93
C GLY A 98 -10.64 6.94 -2.08
N ASN A 99 -10.19 5.69 -2.26
CA ASN A 99 -9.03 5.15 -1.55
C ASN A 99 -7.75 5.99 -1.77
N ILE A 100 -7.56 6.50 -2.99
CA ILE A 100 -6.42 7.36 -3.32
C ILE A 100 -6.53 8.70 -2.59
N ALA A 101 -7.73 9.31 -2.54
CA ALA A 101 -7.95 10.54 -1.78
C ALA A 101 -7.65 10.32 -0.29
N ASP A 102 -8.20 9.27 0.33
CA ASP A 102 -7.94 8.93 1.73
C ASP A 102 -6.44 8.74 2.00
N THR A 103 -5.72 8.13 1.06
CA THR A 103 -4.26 7.92 1.18
C THR A 103 -3.47 9.21 1.04
N LEU A 104 -3.90 10.13 0.16
CA LEU A 104 -3.28 11.44 0.03
C LEU A 104 -3.51 12.28 1.29
N ASP A 105 -4.70 12.20 1.90
CA ASP A 105 -4.99 12.85 3.18
C ASP A 105 -4.09 12.32 4.30
N ASP A 106 -3.82 11.00 4.33
CA ASP A 106 -2.85 10.41 5.25
C ASP A 106 -1.43 10.93 5.01
N ILE A 107 -1.01 11.05 3.75
CA ILE A 107 0.31 11.57 3.42
C ILE A 107 0.44 13.03 3.86
N GLU A 108 -0.57 13.86 3.56
CA GLU A 108 -0.59 15.27 3.95
C GLU A 108 -0.61 15.45 5.48
N MET A 109 -1.35 14.60 6.20
CA MET A 109 -1.47 14.69 7.66
C MET A 109 -0.18 14.30 8.38
N PHE A 110 0.57 13.30 7.90
CA PHE A 110 1.67 12.70 8.66
C PHE A 110 3.07 12.98 8.08
N VAL A 111 3.21 13.28 6.79
CA VAL A 111 4.52 13.52 6.17
C VAL A 111 4.77 15.01 6.05
N SER A 112 5.73 15.52 6.82
CA SER A 112 6.10 16.95 6.77
C SER A 112 6.87 17.28 5.49
N THR A 113 6.41 18.30 4.76
CA THR A 113 7.10 18.90 3.61
C THR A 113 8.06 19.99 4.09
N ASN A 114 9.26 19.59 4.53
CA ASN A 114 10.34 20.55 4.84
C ASN A 114 11.11 20.97 3.59
#